data_AF-A0A6L9ZDJ4-F1
#
_entry.id   AF-A0A6L9ZDJ4-F1
#
_cell.length_a   1.000
_cell.length_b   1.000
_cell.length_c   1.000
_cell.angle_alpha   90.00
_cell.angle_beta   90.00
_cell.angle_gamma   90.00
#
_symmetry.space_group_name_H-M   'P 1'
#
loop_
_entity.id
_entity.type
_entity.pdbx_description
1 polymer ?
#
loop_
_entity_poly.entity_id
_entity_poly.type
_entity_poly.pdbx_seq_one_letter_code
_entity_poly.pdbx_strand_id
1 'polypeptide(L)' 'MIVLEFKAYGKKHQYSAIDEAIRTGKFIRNSCIRLWIDNKGIGKYDLSKYCKVLAKQFPFANDLNST' A
#
# COMPACT_ATOMS: atom_id res chain seq x y z
N MET A 1 14.67 -18.05 -19.68
CA MET A 1 13.92 -17.47 -18.54
C MET A 1 13.03 -18.56 -17.99
N ILE A 2 13.30 -19.05 -16.77
CA ILE A 2 12.45 -20.04 -16.12
C ILE A 2 11.33 -19.28 -15.42
N VAL A 3 10.08 -19.55 -15.79
CA VAL A 3 8.90 -19.02 -15.10
C VAL A 3 8.30 -20.15 -14.30
N LEU A 4 8.25 -20.00 -12.99
CA LEU A 4 7.57 -20.93 -12.09
C LEU A 4 6.20 -20.35 -11.76
N GLU A 5 5.15 -20.97 -12.29
CA GLU A 5 3.77 -20.59 -11.98
C GLU A 5 3.24 -21.43 -10.83
N PHE A 6 2.74 -20.77 -9.79
CA PHE A 6 2.09 -21.40 -8.66
C PHE A 6 0.71 -20.78 -8.46
N LYS A 7 -0.28 -21.63 -8.16
CA LYS A 7 -1.59 -21.17 -7.69
C LYS A 7 -1.54 -21.07 -6.17
N ALA A 8 -1.82 -19.88 -5.64
CA ALA A 8 -2.00 -19.70 -4.21
C ALA A 8 -3.32 -20.34 -3.78
N TYR A 9 -3.26 -21.39 -2.96
CA TYR A 9 -4.43 -22.00 -2.34
C TYR A 9 -4.64 -21.39 -0.96
N GLY A 10 -5.85 -20.89 -0.71
CA GLY A 10 -6.21 -20.25 0.55
C GLY A 10 -7.66 -20.50 0.92
N LYS A 11 -7.95 -20.34 2.21
CA LYS A 11 -9.32 -20.24 2.72
C LYS A 11 -9.91 -18.89 2.32
N LYS A 12 -11.25 -18.79 2.26
CA LYS A 12 -11.97 -17.57 1.89
C LYS A 12 -11.47 -16.32 2.64
N HIS A 13 -11.25 -16.41 3.95
CA HIS A 13 -10.77 -15.29 4.76
C HIS A 13 -9.33 -14.86 4.39
N GLN A 14 -8.48 -15.77 3.92
CA GLN A 14 -7.12 -15.45 3.49
C GLN A 14 -7.14 -14.67 2.18
N TYR A 15 -8.00 -15.06 1.23
CA TYR A 15 -8.20 -14.28 0.01
C TYR A 15 -8.76 -12.88 0.31
N SER A 16 -9.74 -12.78 1.20
CA SER A 16 -10.25 -11.47 1.63
C SER A 16 -9.15 -10.60 2.27
N ALA A 17 -8.27 -11.18 3.08
CA ALA A 17 -7.14 -10.45 3.66
C ALA A 17 -6.14 -9.98 2.59
N ILE A 18 -5.89 -10.80 1.55
CA ILE A 18 -5.04 -10.42 0.41
C ILE A 18 -5.68 -9.26 -0.36
N ASP A 19 -6.99 -9.34 -0.66
CA ASP A 19 -7.71 -8.28 -1.37
C ASP A 19 -7.68 -6.97 -0.58
N GLU A 20 -7.87 -7.02 0.73
CA GLU A 20 -7.77 -5.86 1.61
C GLU A 20 -6.35 -5.28 1.64
N ALA A 21 -5.31 -6.12 1.71
CA ALA A 21 -3.93 -5.66 1.63
C ALA A 21 -3.63 -4.98 0.28
N ILE A 22 -4.11 -5.54 -0.83
CA ILE A 22 -3.98 -4.96 -2.17
C ILE A 22 -4.72 -3.61 -2.24
N ARG A 23 -5.93 -3.52 -1.69
CA ARG A 23 -6.73 -2.29 -1.63
C ARG A 23 -5.98 -1.20 -0.87
N THR A 24 -5.45 -1.52 0.31
CA THR A 24 -4.68 -0.59 1.14
C THR A 24 -3.39 -0.15 0.46
N GLY A 25 -2.63 -1.07 -0.14
CA GLY A 25 -1.41 -0.75 -0.88
C GLY A 25 -1.68 0.18 -2.08
N LYS A 26 -2.76 -0.08 -2.84
CA LYS A 26 -3.20 0.80 -3.94
C LYS A 26 -3.58 2.19 -3.43
N PHE A 27 -4.28 2.28 -2.31
CA PHE A 27 -4.65 3.55 -1.68
C PHE A 27 -3.41 4.37 -1.33
N ILE A 28 -2.48 3.81 -0.55
CA ILE A 28 -1.26 4.52 -0.15
C ILE A 28 -0.47 4.97 -1.38
N ARG A 29 -0.25 4.06 -2.34
CA ARG A 29 0.49 4.37 -3.56
C ARG A 29 -0.15 5.51 -4.36
N ASN A 30 -1.46 5.44 -4.59
CA ASN A 30 -2.16 6.44 -5.38
C ASN A 30 -2.16 7.82 -4.68
N SER A 31 -2.29 7.84 -3.35
CA SER A 31 -2.17 9.06 -2.54
C SER A 31 -0.76 9.66 -2.62
N CYS A 32 0.29 8.85 -2.52
CA CYS A 32 1.68 9.31 -2.67
C CYS A 32 1.97 9.85 -4.08
N ILE A 33 1.48 9.16 -5.12
CA ILE A 33 1.62 9.62 -6.52
C ILE A 33 0.91 10.97 -6.71
N ARG A 34 -0.31 11.11 -6.18
CA ARG A 34 -1.06 12.38 -6.22
C ARG A 34 -0.27 13.51 -5.56
N LEU A 35 0.22 13.28 -4.34
CA LEU A 35 1.03 14.27 -3.62
C LEU A 35 2.28 14.69 -4.43
N TRP A 36 2.96 13.73 -5.05
CA TRP A 36 4.16 13.99 -5.86
C TRP A 36 3.87 14.79 -7.12
N ILE A 37 2.76 14.51 -7.81
CA ILE A 37 2.35 15.23 -9.02
C ILE A 37 1.95 16.68 -8.68
N ASP A 38 1.24 16.87 -7.58
CA ASP A 38 0.65 18.17 -7.25
C ASP A 38 1.67 19.15 -6.62
N ASN A 39 2.83 18.68 -6.14
CA ASN A 39 3.79 19.48 -5.38
C ASN A 39 5.22 19.37 -5.94
N LYS A 40 5.86 20.51 -6.21
CA LYS A 40 7.28 20.54 -6.63
C LYS A 40 8.20 20.29 -5.42
N GLY A 41 9.27 19.53 -5.64
CA GLY A 41 10.31 19.28 -4.63
C GLY A 41 10.01 18.13 -3.66
N ILE A 42 8.91 17.39 -3.84
CA ILE A 42 8.63 16.19 -3.04
C ILE A 42 9.62 15.08 -3.38
N GLY A 43 10.39 14.66 -2.37
CA GLY A 43 11.36 13.58 -2.46
C GLY A 43 10.89 12.28 -1.80
N LYS A 44 11.73 11.24 -1.90
CA LYS A 44 11.44 9.91 -1.32
C LYS A 44 11.15 9.94 0.20
N TYR A 45 11.81 10.83 0.94
CA TYR A 45 11.63 10.94 2.38
C TYR A 45 10.30 11.59 2.75
N ASP A 46 9.81 12.53 1.93
CA ASP A 46 8.52 13.17 2.13
C ASP A 46 7.38 12.18 1.85
N LEU A 47 7.51 11.35 0.80
CA LEU A 47 6.57 10.27 0.53
C LEU A 47 6.54 9.24 1.67
N SER A 48 7.69 8.88 2.23
CA SER A 48 7.76 7.97 3.39
C SER A 48 7.07 8.57 4.63
N LYS A 49 7.30 9.86 4.92
CA LYS A 49 6.59 10.57 6.00
C LYS A 49 5.09 10.63 5.73
N TYR A 50 4.69 10.84 4.48
CA TYR A 50 3.30 10.90 4.09
C TYR A 50 2.57 9.57 4.30
N CYS A 51 3.22 8.42 4.07
CA CYS A 51 2.67 7.11 4.45
C CYS A 51 2.30 7.06 5.95
N LYS A 52 3.12 7.62 6.85
CA LYS A 52 2.83 7.69 8.30
C LYS A 52 1.65 8.61 8.60
N VAL A 53 1.48 9.69 7.84
CA VAL A 53 0.31 10.57 7.95
C VAL A 53 -0.95 9.81 7.53
N LEU A 54 -0.92 9.09 6.41
CA LEU A 54 -2.03 8.28 5.94
C LEU A 54 -2.40 7.18 6.94
N ALA A 55 -1.42 6.48 7.51
CA ALA A 55 -1.67 5.46 8.54
C ALA A 55 -2.36 6.04 9.78
N LYS A 56 -2.00 7.26 10.21
CA LYS A 56 -2.67 7.93 11.34
C LYS A 56 -4.09 8.38 11.01
N GLN A 57 -4.35 8.78 9.76
CA GLN A 57 -5.67 9.29 9.34
C GLN A 57 -6.66 8.16 9.02
N PHE A 58 -6.15 7.04 8.50
CA PHE A 58 -6.96 5.93 8.02
C PHE A 58 -6.57 4.65 8.77
N PRO A 59 -7.39 4.18 9.73
CA PRO A 59 -7.08 3.00 10.54
C PRO A 59 -6.73 1.76 9.70
N PHE A 60 -7.46 1.52 8.60
CA PHE A 60 -7.17 0.40 7.69
C PHE A 60 -5.79 0.50 7.00
N ALA A 61 -5.22 1.70 6.88
CA ALA A 61 -3.88 1.90 6.35
C ALA A 61 -2.80 1.62 7.40
N ASN A 62 -3.14 1.76 8.69
CA ASN A 62 -2.27 1.38 9.79
C ASN A 62 -2.13 -0.14 9.93
N ASP A 63 -3.17 -0.88 9.56
CA ASP A 63 -3.17 -2.36 9.59
C ASP A 63 -2.12 -2.98 8.64
N LEU A 64 -1.57 -2.21 7.70
CA LEU A 64 -0.48 -2.64 6.84
C LEU A 64 0.87 -2.81 7.60
N ASN A 65 0.93 -2.38 8.86
CA ASN A 65 2.05 -2.53 9.79
C ASN A 65 3.43 -2.13 9.22
N SER A 66 3.47 -1.08 8.39
CA SER A 66 4.71 -0.54 7.83
C SER A 66 5.38 0.39 8.84
N THR A 67 6.51 -0.02 9.41
CA THR A 67 7.35 0.74 10.36
C THR A 67 8.08 1.94 9.74
#